data_AF-A0A6I5PHC0-F1
#
_entry.id   AF-A0A6I5PHC0-F1
#
_cell.length_a   1.000
_cell.length_b   1.000
_cell.length_c   1.000
_cell.angle_alpha   90.00
_cell.angle_beta   90.00
_cell.angle_gamma   90.00
#
_symmetry.space_group_name_H-M   'P 1'
#
loop_
_entity.id
_entity.type
_entity.pdbx_description
1 polymer ?
#
loop_
_entity_poly.entity_id
_entity_poly.type
_entity_poly.pdbx_seq_one_letter_code
_entity_poly.pdbx_strand_id
1 'polypeptide(L)'
;MVLPAALGLFAAGGVLTKLGGQVLEVLFASKPGAKRFFPLIQFGLATVLLLALLGFHIWGLPWAANLSYQTGRQQYFSQGQLAQAQSSFQRALKLQPDFPAAQHNLALTYEDLQKFDQAKAEYAKGVSAGYVKSFNNLARLHILVDDDPDTAAVLLLRALEDDNRDRTDKDLDYTLRKNLGWAYLKQQRYLEAQASLNQAIALEDELERTWPDAHCLMAQTLEAQGQEATAERELCRRYIELPEDDIWASYLNQPSLQKETTDATETP
;
A
#
# COMPACT_ATOMS: atom_id res chain seq x y z
N MET A 1 -16.06 21.57 7.79
CA MET A 1 -16.37 22.98 7.45
C MET A 1 -16.58 23.11 5.94
N VAL A 2 -17.77 22.83 5.40
CA VAL A 2 -18.10 23.07 3.96
C VAL A 2 -19.49 23.69 3.79
N LEU A 3 -20.03 24.31 4.85
CA LEU A 3 -21.40 24.83 4.84
C LEU A 3 -21.65 26.26 4.29
N PRO A 4 -20.67 27.15 4.01
CA PRO A 4 -21.01 28.46 3.43
C PRO A 4 -21.03 28.49 1.88
N ALA A 5 -20.33 27.59 1.19
CA ALA A 5 -20.18 27.66 -0.27
C ALA A 5 -21.44 27.20 -1.03
N ALA A 6 -22.21 26.26 -0.47
CA ALA A 6 -23.43 25.75 -1.10
C ALA A 6 -24.59 26.76 -1.07
N LEU A 7 -24.61 27.70 -0.12
CA LEU A 7 -25.67 28.72 0.01
C LEU A 7 -25.46 29.91 -0.94
N GLY A 8 -24.23 30.18 -1.39
CA GLY A 8 -23.94 31.24 -2.36
C GLY A 8 -24.48 30.94 -3.78
N LEU A 9 -24.60 29.66 -4.13
CA LEU A 9 -25.14 29.23 -5.44
C LEU A 9 -26.67 29.38 -5.55
N PHE A 10 -27.39 29.44 -4.44
CA PHE A 10 -28.84 29.67 -4.43
C PHE A 10 -29.23 31.15 -4.36
N ALA A 11 -28.35 32.01 -3.85
CA ALA A 11 -28.61 33.46 -3.77
C ALA A 11 -28.27 34.21 -5.07
N ALA A 12 -27.38 33.67 -5.91
CA ALA A 12 -27.17 34.17 -7.25
C ALA A 12 -28.14 33.46 -8.20
N GLY A 13 -29.20 34.15 -8.64
CA GLY A 13 -30.02 33.75 -9.79
C GLY A 13 -29.17 33.67 -11.06
N GLY A 14 -28.38 32.61 -11.16
CA GLY A 14 -27.39 32.38 -12.20
C GLY A 14 -28.03 32.20 -13.57
N VAL A 15 -27.21 32.34 -14.60
CA VAL A 15 -27.61 32.20 -16.01
C VAL A 15 -28.40 30.90 -16.27
N LEU A 16 -28.10 29.82 -15.54
CA LEU A 16 -28.83 28.54 -15.61
C LEU A 16 -30.30 28.63 -15.15
N THR A 17 -30.61 29.37 -14.08
CA THR A 17 -32.01 29.52 -13.62
C THR A 17 -32.81 30.43 -14.54
N LYS A 18 -32.17 31.44 -15.14
CA LYS A 18 -32.80 32.29 -16.16
C LYS A 18 -33.08 31.53 -17.47
N LEU A 19 -32.10 30.78 -17.98
CA LEU A 19 -32.30 29.93 -19.16
C LEU A 19 -33.32 28.82 -18.90
N GLY A 20 -33.26 28.16 -17.75
CA GLY A 20 -34.23 27.14 -17.35
C GLY A 20 -35.66 27.69 -17.26
N GLY A 21 -35.82 28.91 -16.73
CA GLY A 21 -37.10 29.62 -16.70
C GLY A 21 -37.64 29.94 -18.09
N GLN A 22 -36.80 30.43 -19.00
CA GLN A 22 -37.20 30.75 -20.38
C GLN A 22 -37.60 29.50 -21.18
N VAL A 23 -36.89 28.39 -21.01
CA VAL A 23 -37.24 27.11 -21.66
C VAL A 23 -38.58 26.58 -21.15
N LEU A 24 -38.85 26.67 -19.84
CA LEU A 24 -40.15 26.30 -19.27
C LEU A 24 -41.28 27.22 -19.78
N GLU A 25 -41.03 28.52 -19.92
CA GLU A 25 -42.01 29.46 -20.49
C GLU A 25 -42.40 29.10 -21.93
N VAL A 26 -41.43 28.74 -22.77
CA VAL A 26 -41.67 28.32 -24.16
C VAL A 26 -42.42 26.98 -24.21
N LEU A 27 -42.00 25.99 -23.42
CA LEU A 27 -42.60 24.65 -23.41
C LEU A 27 -44.05 24.65 -22.90
N PHE A 28 -44.40 25.58 -22.01
CA PHE A 28 -45.75 25.67 -21.42
C PHE A 28 -46.54 26.89 -21.90
N ALA A 29 -46.08 27.59 -22.96
CA ALA A 29 -46.73 28.77 -23.52
C ALA A 29 -48.20 28.53 -23.93
N SER A 30 -48.54 27.30 -24.35
CA SER A 30 -49.88 26.89 -24.77
C SER A 30 -50.81 26.48 -23.62
N LYS A 31 -50.33 26.45 -22.37
CA LYS A 31 -51.11 26.04 -21.19
C LYS A 31 -50.99 27.09 -20.06
N PRO A 32 -51.82 28.15 -20.07
CA PRO A 32 -51.72 29.27 -19.12
C PRO A 32 -51.79 28.84 -17.63
N GLY A 33 -52.60 27.80 -17.33
CA GLY A 33 -52.74 27.24 -15.99
C GLY A 33 -51.52 26.46 -15.48
N ALA A 34 -50.52 26.19 -16.33
CA ALA A 34 -49.28 25.51 -15.94
C ALA A 34 -48.29 26.46 -15.26
N LYS A 35 -48.36 27.78 -15.53
CA LYS A 35 -47.45 28.78 -14.95
C LYS A 35 -47.45 28.79 -13.42
N ARG A 36 -48.59 28.50 -12.78
CA ARG A 36 -48.70 28.41 -11.32
C ARG A 36 -47.86 27.29 -10.69
N PHE A 37 -47.48 26.28 -11.49
CA PHE A 37 -46.66 25.15 -11.04
C PHE A 37 -45.19 25.30 -11.39
N PHE A 38 -44.77 26.39 -12.07
CA PHE A 38 -43.37 26.58 -12.47
C PHE A 38 -42.38 26.51 -11.30
N PRO A 39 -42.62 27.14 -10.13
CA PRO A 39 -41.72 27.02 -9.00
C PRO A 39 -41.56 25.57 -8.54
N LEU A 40 -42.65 24.79 -8.56
CA LEU A 40 -42.65 23.38 -8.17
C LEU A 40 -41.88 22.52 -9.17
N ILE A 41 -42.04 22.77 -10.48
CA ILE A 41 -41.30 22.08 -11.54
C ILE A 41 -39.81 22.41 -11.46
N GLN A 42 -39.46 23.68 -11.27
CA GLN A 42 -38.06 24.12 -11.11
C GLN A 42 -37.42 23.48 -9.88
N PHE A 43 -38.12 23.45 -8.74
CA PHE A 43 -37.66 22.78 -7.53
C PHE A 43 -37.48 21.27 -7.75
N GLY A 44 -38.42 20.62 -8.43
CA GLY A 44 -38.34 19.20 -8.78
C GLY A 44 -37.13 18.87 -9.66
N LEU A 45 -36.90 19.65 -10.72
CA LEU A 45 -35.74 19.48 -11.61
C LEU A 45 -34.41 19.72 -10.87
N ALA A 46 -34.34 20.75 -10.03
CA ALA A 46 -33.16 21.01 -9.20
C ALA A 46 -32.89 19.86 -8.22
N THR A 47 -33.95 19.31 -7.62
CA THR A 47 -33.84 18.14 -6.72
C THR A 47 -33.34 16.91 -7.47
N VAL A 48 -33.86 16.61 -8.66
CA VAL A 48 -33.38 15.49 -9.49
C VAL A 48 -31.92 15.67 -9.88
N LEU A 49 -31.52 16.88 -10.30
CA LEU A 49 -30.11 17.18 -10.62
C LEU A 49 -29.21 17.00 -9.40
N LEU A 50 -29.63 17.49 -8.23
CA LEU A 50 -28.89 17.32 -6.98
C LEU A 50 -28.74 15.84 -6.63
N LEU A 51 -29.82 15.06 -6.70
CA LEU A 51 -29.79 13.62 -6.45
C LEU A 51 -28.90 12.88 -7.47
N ALA A 52 -28.89 13.30 -8.74
CA ALA A 52 -28.03 12.72 -9.76
C ALA A 52 -26.55 13.03 -9.49
N LEU A 53 -26.21 14.25 -9.10
CA LEU A 53 -24.85 14.64 -8.73
C LEU A 53 -24.39 13.92 -7.46
N LEU A 54 -25.26 13.80 -6.46
CA LEU A 54 -25.00 13.02 -5.26
C LEU A 54 -24.80 11.54 -5.60
N GLY A 55 -25.65 10.96 -6.45
CA GLY A 55 -25.51 9.58 -6.89
C GLY A 55 -24.20 9.34 -7.67
N PHE A 56 -23.83 10.27 -8.55
CA PHE A 56 -22.55 10.22 -9.26
C PHE A 56 -21.36 10.32 -8.28
N HIS A 57 -21.46 11.16 -7.26
CA HIS A 57 -20.39 11.29 -6.27
C HIS A 57 -20.29 10.09 -5.34
N ILE A 58 -21.43 9.53 -4.90
CA ILE A 58 -21.50 8.41 -3.95
C ILE A 58 -21.17 7.08 -4.62
N TRP A 59 -21.58 6.87 -5.87
CA TRP A 59 -21.40 5.60 -6.57
C TRP A 59 -20.52 5.69 -7.81
N GLY A 60 -20.69 6.73 -8.62
CA GLY A 60 -19.97 6.90 -9.88
C GLY A 60 -18.46 7.11 -9.70
N LEU A 61 -18.06 8.02 -8.79
CA LEU A 61 -16.65 8.30 -8.51
C LEU A 61 -15.93 7.08 -7.90
N PRO A 62 -16.44 6.41 -6.84
CA PRO A 62 -15.80 5.20 -6.32
C PRO A 62 -15.73 4.07 -7.34
N TRP A 63 -16.76 3.89 -8.18
CA TRP A 63 -16.70 2.90 -9.25
C TRP A 63 -15.59 3.21 -10.26
N ALA A 64 -15.47 4.46 -10.71
CA ALA A 64 -14.42 4.88 -11.63
C ALA A 64 -13.02 4.82 -10.98
N ALA A 65 -12.92 5.11 -9.68
CA ALA A 65 -11.70 4.96 -8.90
C ALA A 65 -11.26 3.50 -8.84
N ASN A 66 -12.18 2.59 -8.51
CA ASN A 66 -11.92 1.15 -8.49
C ASN A 66 -11.53 0.63 -9.87
N LEU A 67 -12.19 1.08 -10.94
CA LEU A 67 -11.79 0.70 -12.31
C LEU A 67 -10.33 1.11 -12.59
N SER A 68 -9.97 2.36 -12.27
CA SER A 68 -8.60 2.87 -12.43
C SER A 68 -7.60 2.06 -11.58
N TYR A 69 -7.97 1.71 -10.35
CA TYR A 69 -7.17 0.89 -9.46
C TYR A 69 -6.93 -0.52 -10.03
N GLN A 70 -7.96 -1.19 -10.53
CA GLN A 70 -7.81 -2.52 -11.12
C GLN A 70 -6.95 -2.49 -12.39
N THR A 71 -7.10 -1.46 -13.24
CA THR A 71 -6.20 -1.24 -14.38
C THR A 71 -4.75 -1.06 -13.93
N GLY A 72 -4.51 -0.25 -12.89
CA GLY A 72 -3.18 -0.08 -12.32
C GLY A 72 -2.58 -1.39 -11.81
N ARG A 73 -3.38 -2.20 -11.10
CA ARG A 73 -2.93 -3.53 -10.65
C ARG A 73 -2.55 -4.45 -11.79
N GLN A 74 -3.34 -4.47 -12.86
CA GLN A 74 -3.03 -5.29 -14.04
C GLN A 74 -1.73 -4.83 -14.71
N GLN A 75 -1.55 -3.52 -14.87
CA GLN A 75 -0.34 -2.94 -15.45
C GLN A 75 0.90 -3.27 -14.61
N TYR A 76 0.77 -3.20 -13.29
CA TYR A 76 1.84 -3.49 -12.36
C TYR A 76 2.16 -5.00 -12.31
N PHE A 77 1.23 -5.82 -11.82
CA PHE A 77 1.48 -7.24 -11.52
C PHE A 77 1.50 -8.15 -12.75
N SER A 78 0.81 -7.78 -13.84
CA SER A 78 0.70 -8.65 -15.02
C SER A 78 1.54 -8.20 -16.21
N GLN A 79 1.90 -6.92 -16.29
CA GLN A 79 2.54 -6.35 -17.49
C GLN A 79 3.90 -5.68 -17.20
N GLY A 80 4.27 -5.49 -15.93
CA GLY A 80 5.49 -4.76 -15.55
C GLY A 80 5.52 -3.30 -16.02
N GLN A 81 4.36 -2.73 -16.35
CA GLN A 81 4.20 -1.39 -16.92
C GLN A 81 4.12 -0.34 -15.81
N LEU A 82 5.25 -0.13 -15.11
CA LEU A 82 5.31 0.70 -13.89
C LEU A 82 4.84 2.14 -14.11
N ALA A 83 5.21 2.79 -15.22
CA ALA A 83 4.80 4.16 -15.50
C ALA A 83 3.28 4.29 -15.72
N GLN A 84 2.68 3.33 -16.42
CA GLN A 84 1.25 3.27 -16.64
C GLN A 84 0.50 2.97 -15.33
N ALA A 85 1.02 2.01 -14.55
CA ALA A 85 0.48 1.68 -13.24
C ALA A 85 0.46 2.90 -12.30
N GLN A 86 1.57 3.67 -12.27
CA GLN A 86 1.66 4.92 -11.52
C GLN A 86 0.54 5.88 -11.92
N SER A 87 0.33 6.11 -13.21
CA SER A 87 -0.74 7.00 -13.70
C SER A 87 -2.13 6.49 -13.33
N SER A 88 -2.36 5.17 -13.36
CA SER A 88 -3.64 4.56 -13.02
C SER A 88 -3.95 4.67 -11.53
N PHE A 89 -2.97 4.42 -10.66
CA PHE A 89 -3.14 4.59 -9.22
C PHE A 89 -3.33 6.06 -8.82
N GLN A 90 -2.59 7.00 -9.42
CA GLN A 90 -2.81 8.43 -9.23
C GLN A 90 -4.22 8.85 -9.65
N ARG A 91 -4.76 8.29 -10.74
CA ARG A 91 -6.14 8.53 -11.17
C ARG A 91 -7.15 7.98 -10.18
N ALA A 92 -6.93 6.78 -9.65
CA ALA A 92 -7.79 6.22 -8.61
C ALA A 92 -7.83 7.14 -7.38
N LEU A 93 -6.69 7.62 -6.91
CA LEU A 93 -6.57 8.51 -5.76
C LEU A 93 -7.16 9.91 -6.01
N LYS A 94 -7.13 10.41 -7.26
CA LYS A 94 -7.80 11.66 -7.61
C LYS A 94 -9.33 11.53 -7.54
N LEU A 95 -9.86 10.37 -7.89
CA LEU A 95 -11.31 10.09 -7.87
C LEU A 95 -11.79 9.72 -6.46
N GLN A 96 -10.95 9.04 -5.69
CA GLN A 96 -11.18 8.67 -4.30
C GLN A 96 -9.90 8.85 -3.49
N PRO A 97 -9.73 10.01 -2.82
CA PRO A 97 -8.52 10.29 -2.03
C PRO A 97 -8.30 9.33 -0.85
N ASP A 98 -9.39 8.83 -0.26
CA ASP A 98 -9.35 7.82 0.79
C ASP A 98 -9.45 6.41 0.19
N PHE A 99 -8.36 5.97 -0.43
CA PHE A 99 -8.26 4.63 -1.03
C PHE A 99 -6.92 3.98 -0.64
N PRO A 100 -6.83 3.39 0.58
CA PRO A 100 -5.58 2.89 1.14
C PRO A 100 -4.84 1.86 0.27
N ALA A 101 -5.58 0.98 -0.41
CA ALA A 101 -4.97 -0.02 -1.30
C ALA A 101 -4.34 0.62 -2.56
N ALA A 102 -5.00 1.62 -3.17
CA ALA A 102 -4.43 2.36 -4.30
C ALA A 102 -3.22 3.20 -3.88
N GLN A 103 -3.29 3.79 -2.69
CA GLN A 103 -2.23 4.56 -2.04
C GLN A 103 -0.98 3.70 -1.81
N HIS A 104 -1.16 2.52 -1.24
CA HIS A 104 -0.09 1.54 -1.03
C HIS A 104 0.53 1.06 -2.35
N ASN A 105 -0.29 0.72 -3.35
CA ASN A 105 0.23 0.27 -4.65
C ASN A 105 0.95 1.38 -5.42
N LEU A 106 0.56 2.65 -5.25
CA LEU A 106 1.33 3.78 -5.77
C LEU A 106 2.72 3.87 -5.11
N ALA A 107 2.80 3.64 -3.80
CA ALA A 107 4.07 3.61 -3.08
C ALA A 107 4.98 2.46 -3.55
N LEU A 108 4.42 1.24 -3.71
CA LEU A 108 5.11 0.11 -4.32
C LEU A 108 5.63 0.44 -5.74
N THR A 109 4.79 1.08 -6.55
CA THR A 109 5.18 1.51 -7.89
C THR A 109 6.34 2.50 -7.87
N TYR A 110 6.36 3.44 -6.91
CA TYR A 110 7.50 4.34 -6.75
C TYR A 110 8.77 3.61 -6.27
N GLU A 111 8.63 2.62 -5.40
CA GLU A 111 9.74 1.81 -4.91
C GLU A 111 10.42 1.04 -6.05
N ASP A 112 9.65 0.37 -6.92
CA ASP A 112 10.18 -0.34 -8.09
C ASP A 112 10.79 0.61 -9.14
N LEU A 113 10.28 1.85 -9.19
CA LEU A 113 10.87 2.92 -10.00
C LEU A 113 12.09 3.57 -9.31
N GLN A 114 12.55 3.05 -8.16
CA GLN A 114 13.65 3.56 -7.33
C GLN A 114 13.46 5.01 -6.87
N LYS A 115 12.22 5.47 -6.79
CA LYS A 115 11.83 6.81 -6.31
C LYS A 115 11.51 6.73 -4.82
N PHE A 116 12.51 6.38 -4.02
CA PHE A 116 12.34 6.03 -2.60
C PHE A 116 11.70 7.13 -1.75
N ASP A 117 12.03 8.41 -1.98
CA ASP A 117 11.40 9.51 -1.23
C ASP A 117 9.89 9.61 -1.50
N GLN A 118 9.48 9.38 -2.75
CA GLN A 118 8.07 9.37 -3.12
C GLN A 118 7.37 8.13 -2.54
N ALA A 119 8.02 6.97 -2.59
CA ALA A 119 7.51 5.74 -1.98
C ALA A 119 7.29 5.92 -0.47
N LYS A 120 8.29 6.43 0.27
CA LYS A 120 8.20 6.72 1.71
C LYS A 120 7.06 7.69 2.01
N ALA A 121 6.93 8.78 1.23
CA ALA A 121 5.85 9.74 1.41
C ALA A 121 4.46 9.11 1.22
N GLU A 122 4.29 8.26 0.21
CA GLU A 122 3.01 7.58 -0.02
C GLU A 122 2.73 6.46 1.01
N TYR A 123 3.74 5.72 1.48
CA TYR A 123 3.58 4.77 2.58
C TYR A 123 3.24 5.48 3.90
N ALA A 124 3.86 6.62 4.20
CA ALA A 124 3.59 7.40 5.41
C ALA A 124 2.12 7.89 5.46
N LYS A 125 1.53 8.24 4.32
CA LYS A 125 0.08 8.51 4.22
C LYS A 125 -0.74 7.25 4.56
N GLY A 126 -0.34 6.09 4.04
CA GLY A 126 -0.98 4.81 4.36
C GLY A 126 -0.89 4.44 5.85
N VAL A 127 0.27 4.65 6.48
CA VAL A 127 0.47 4.51 7.93
C VAL A 127 -0.45 5.45 8.71
N SER A 128 -0.58 6.70 8.27
CA SER A 128 -1.49 7.68 8.89
C SER A 128 -2.96 7.26 8.77
N ALA A 129 -3.31 6.51 7.73
CA ALA A 129 -4.64 5.94 7.52
C ALA A 129 -4.84 4.56 8.18
N GLY A 130 -3.85 4.04 8.93
CA GLY A 130 -3.94 2.74 9.60
C GLY A 130 -3.80 1.53 8.65
N TYR A 131 -3.25 1.71 7.45
CA TYR A 131 -3.04 0.60 6.52
C TYR A 131 -1.79 -0.21 6.87
N VAL A 132 -1.97 -1.34 7.55
CA VAL A 132 -0.90 -2.15 8.16
C VAL A 132 0.21 -2.53 7.18
N LYS A 133 -0.11 -2.87 5.92
CA LYS A 133 0.90 -3.21 4.90
C LYS A 133 1.87 -2.05 4.61
N SER A 134 1.45 -0.80 4.79
CA SER A 134 2.32 0.37 4.62
C SER A 134 3.34 0.52 5.74
N PHE A 135 3.06 0.05 6.96
CA PHE A 135 4.06 0.05 8.04
C PHE A 135 5.22 -0.87 7.69
N ASN A 136 4.92 -2.08 7.21
CA ASN A 136 5.92 -3.07 6.82
C ASN A 136 6.88 -2.52 5.76
N ASN A 137 6.33 -1.98 4.67
CA ASN A 137 7.16 -1.52 3.55
C ASN A 137 7.89 -0.21 3.87
N LEU A 138 7.29 0.69 4.64
CA LEU A 138 7.99 1.89 5.11
C LEU A 138 9.17 1.52 6.01
N ALA A 139 8.96 0.59 6.96
CA ALA A 139 10.03 0.09 7.82
C ALA A 139 11.15 -0.55 7.00
N ARG A 140 10.81 -1.36 5.99
CA ARG A 140 11.79 -1.93 5.07
C ARG A 140 12.63 -0.85 4.37
N LEU A 141 12.02 0.23 3.90
CA LEU A 141 12.76 1.34 3.28
C LEU A 141 13.65 2.10 4.27
N HIS A 142 13.22 2.24 5.52
CA HIS A 142 14.09 2.81 6.56
C HIS A 142 15.35 1.95 6.80
N ILE A 143 15.21 0.62 6.77
CA ILE A 143 16.38 -0.29 6.89
C ILE A 143 17.28 -0.22 5.65
N LEU A 144 16.69 -0.26 4.45
CA LEU A 144 17.42 -0.43 3.20
C LEU A 144 18.04 0.86 2.64
N VAL A 145 17.30 1.96 2.73
CA VAL A 145 17.64 3.21 2.06
C VAL A 145 18.22 4.21 3.04
N ASP A 146 17.64 4.30 4.23
CA ASP A 146 17.99 5.32 5.22
C ASP A 146 19.02 4.83 6.25
N ASP A 147 19.28 3.52 6.32
CA ASP A 147 20.06 2.85 7.39
C ASP A 147 19.57 3.25 8.79
N ASP A 148 18.24 3.37 8.94
CA ASP A 148 17.54 3.78 10.15
C ASP A 148 16.72 2.60 10.72
N PRO A 149 17.38 1.64 11.39
CA PRO A 149 16.69 0.49 11.95
C PRO A 149 15.82 0.86 13.15
N ASP A 150 16.08 1.99 13.82
CA ASP A 150 15.31 2.44 14.99
C ASP A 150 13.89 2.84 14.59
N THR A 151 13.75 3.68 13.55
CA THR A 151 12.43 4.04 13.00
C THR A 151 11.71 2.80 12.46
N ALA A 152 12.44 1.90 11.79
CA ALA A 152 11.86 0.66 11.28
C ALA A 152 11.27 -0.21 12.40
N ALA A 153 12.01 -0.43 13.50
CA ALA A 153 11.51 -1.22 14.63
C ALA A 153 10.25 -0.61 15.25
N VAL A 154 10.20 0.71 15.42
CA VAL A 154 9.02 1.41 15.97
C VAL A 154 7.79 1.20 15.08
N LEU A 155 7.94 1.33 13.76
CA LEU A 155 6.84 1.12 12.81
C LEU A 155 6.32 -0.33 12.85
N LEU A 156 7.23 -1.30 12.91
CA LEU A 156 6.88 -2.72 12.91
C LEU A 156 6.21 -3.15 14.23
N LEU A 157 6.72 -2.68 15.36
CA LEU A 157 6.07 -2.89 16.67
C LEU A 157 4.66 -2.31 16.69
N ARG A 158 4.49 -1.08 16.21
CA ARG A 158 3.16 -0.44 16.14
C ARG A 158 2.19 -1.22 15.24
N ALA A 159 2.66 -1.78 14.13
CA ALA A 159 1.85 -2.63 13.26
C ALA A 159 1.48 -3.97 13.93
N LEU A 160 2.40 -4.54 14.70
CA LEU A 160 2.17 -5.79 15.43
C LEU A 160 1.22 -5.59 16.63
N GLU A 161 1.22 -4.41 17.25
CA GLU A 161 0.34 -4.04 18.35
C GLU A 161 -1.06 -3.56 17.90
N ASP A 162 -1.29 -3.37 16.59
CA ASP A 162 -2.60 -2.93 16.10
C ASP A 162 -3.65 -4.04 16.24
N ASP A 163 -4.59 -3.82 17.17
CA ASP A 163 -5.71 -4.73 17.42
C ASP A 163 -6.69 -4.87 16.26
N ASN A 164 -6.70 -3.90 15.33
CA ASN A 164 -7.56 -3.94 14.15
C ASN A 164 -6.89 -4.61 12.96
N ARG A 165 -5.62 -5.05 13.09
CA ARG A 165 -4.95 -5.73 11.99
C ARG A 165 -5.62 -7.07 11.70
N ASP A 166 -5.62 -7.44 10.43
CA ASP A 166 -6.00 -8.79 10.02
C ASP A 166 -4.91 -9.77 10.49
N ARG A 167 -5.26 -10.61 11.48
CA ARG A 167 -4.36 -11.65 12.02
C ARG A 167 -4.44 -12.96 11.22
N THR A 168 -5.30 -13.02 10.20
CA THR A 168 -5.41 -14.18 9.30
C THR A 168 -4.49 -14.07 8.09
N ASP A 169 -4.00 -12.87 7.76
CA ASP A 169 -2.96 -12.62 6.75
C ASP A 169 -1.59 -13.07 7.31
N LYS A 170 -1.30 -14.36 7.18
CA LYS A 170 -0.06 -15.00 7.67
C LYS A 170 1.18 -14.49 6.95
N ASP A 171 1.03 -14.15 5.67
CA ASP A 171 2.08 -13.53 4.89
C ASP A 171 2.50 -12.17 5.49
N LEU A 172 1.52 -11.36 5.89
CA LEU A 172 1.78 -10.08 6.55
C LEU A 172 2.40 -10.28 7.94
N ASP A 173 1.92 -11.22 8.76
CA ASP A 173 2.50 -11.45 10.09
C ASP A 173 3.97 -11.90 10.02
N TYR A 174 4.28 -12.81 9.10
CA TYR A 174 5.66 -13.21 8.83
C TYR A 174 6.52 -12.01 8.43
N THR A 175 6.09 -11.23 7.43
CA THR A 175 6.93 -10.15 6.89
C THR A 175 7.18 -9.06 7.92
N LEU A 176 6.20 -8.75 8.78
CA LEU A 176 6.38 -7.84 9.91
C LEU A 176 7.43 -8.36 10.89
N ARG A 177 7.34 -9.62 11.31
CA ARG A 177 8.27 -10.23 12.29
C ARG A 177 9.67 -10.40 11.72
N LYS A 178 9.78 -10.82 10.46
CA LYS A 178 11.05 -10.95 9.75
C LYS A 178 11.75 -9.60 9.61
N ASN A 179 11.03 -8.56 9.18
CA ASN A 179 11.60 -7.21 9.10
C ASN A 179 11.93 -6.64 10.50
N LEU A 180 11.22 -7.04 11.55
CA LEU A 180 11.53 -6.62 12.92
C LEU A 180 12.83 -7.30 13.39
N GLY A 181 13.00 -8.58 13.06
CA GLY A 181 14.24 -9.30 13.22
C GLY A 181 15.42 -8.60 12.52
N TRP A 182 15.20 -8.15 11.28
CA TRP A 182 16.20 -7.39 10.52
C TRP A 182 16.57 -6.06 11.18
N ALA A 183 15.58 -5.29 11.63
CA ALA A 183 15.82 -4.05 12.36
C ALA A 183 16.64 -4.29 13.64
N TYR A 184 16.30 -5.31 14.42
CA TYR A 184 17.05 -5.68 15.62
C TYR A 184 18.46 -6.17 15.34
N LEU A 185 18.67 -6.93 14.27
CA LEU A 185 20.01 -7.34 13.82
C LEU A 185 20.88 -6.10 13.54
N LYS A 186 20.36 -5.13 12.80
CA LYS A 186 21.05 -3.85 12.51
C LYS A 186 21.33 -3.03 13.79
N GLN A 187 20.47 -3.13 14.80
CA GLN A 187 20.67 -2.53 16.13
C GLN A 187 21.64 -3.34 17.02
N GLN A 188 22.19 -4.48 16.55
CA GLN A 188 22.99 -5.42 17.34
C GLN A 188 22.23 -6.03 18.54
N ARG A 189 20.90 -6.01 18.49
CA ARG A 189 20.00 -6.58 19.49
C ARG A 189 19.68 -8.02 19.13
N TYR A 190 20.72 -8.86 19.21
CA TYR A 190 20.68 -10.19 18.63
C TYR A 190 19.65 -11.13 19.28
N LEU A 191 19.41 -11.02 20.59
CA LEU A 191 18.40 -11.84 21.26
C LEU A 191 16.98 -11.50 20.77
N GLU A 192 16.66 -10.22 20.62
CA GLU A 192 15.36 -9.79 20.08
C GLU A 192 15.24 -10.09 18.59
N ALA A 193 16.35 -10.00 17.85
CA ALA A 193 16.41 -10.41 16.44
C ALA A 193 16.04 -11.89 16.29
N GLN A 194 16.74 -12.78 17.00
CA GLN A 194 16.44 -14.21 17.00
C GLN A 194 14.99 -14.50 17.43
N ALA A 195 14.50 -13.85 18.49
CA ALA A 195 13.13 -14.05 18.95
C ALA A 195 12.10 -13.69 17.87
N SER A 196 12.29 -12.56 17.18
CA SER A 196 11.38 -12.11 16.12
C SER A 196 11.46 -13.00 14.89
N LEU A 197 12.67 -13.43 14.51
CA LEU A 197 12.90 -14.33 13.37
C LEU A 197 12.34 -15.73 13.63
N ASN A 198 12.49 -16.28 14.83
CA ASN A 198 11.87 -17.55 15.21
C ASN A 198 10.35 -17.50 15.10
N GLN A 199 9.72 -16.37 15.47
CA GLN A 199 8.29 -16.21 15.30
C GLN A 199 7.88 -16.11 13.83
N ALA A 200 8.73 -15.57 12.95
CA ALA A 200 8.49 -15.59 11.51
C ALA A 200 8.60 -17.01 10.94
N ILE A 201 9.71 -17.70 11.22
CA ILE A 201 9.99 -19.08 10.76
C ILE A 201 8.88 -20.04 11.22
N ALA A 202 8.35 -19.88 12.43
CA ALA A 202 7.25 -20.70 12.94
C ALA A 202 5.95 -20.61 12.12
N LEU A 203 5.79 -19.59 11.26
CA LEU A 203 4.63 -19.42 10.39
C LEU A 203 4.82 -20.10 9.03
N GLU A 204 6.01 -20.54 8.66
CA GLU A 204 6.32 -21.00 7.30
C GLU A 204 5.50 -22.20 6.86
N ASP A 205 5.19 -23.12 7.78
CA ASP A 205 4.32 -24.27 7.50
C ASP A 205 2.86 -23.86 7.17
N GLU A 206 2.47 -22.63 7.48
CA GLU A 206 1.16 -22.06 7.18
C GLU A 206 1.15 -21.23 5.88
N LEU A 207 2.31 -20.99 5.26
CA LEU A 207 2.45 -20.15 4.08
C LEU A 207 2.34 -20.96 2.78
N GLU A 208 1.81 -20.32 1.73
CA GLU A 208 1.73 -20.93 0.39
C GLU A 208 3.10 -21.01 -0.31
N ARG A 209 4.08 -20.21 0.15
CA ARG A 209 5.43 -20.14 -0.41
C ARG A 209 6.49 -20.12 0.70
N THR A 210 7.63 -20.74 0.43
CA THR A 210 8.79 -20.70 1.34
C THR A 210 9.59 -19.44 1.11
N TRP A 211 10.06 -18.82 2.20
CA TRP A 211 10.82 -17.57 2.17
C TRP A 211 12.22 -17.75 2.76
N PRO A 212 13.30 -17.54 1.99
CA PRO A 212 14.65 -17.69 2.50
C PRO A 212 15.05 -16.63 3.52
N ASP A 213 14.36 -15.48 3.52
CA ASP A 213 14.87 -14.24 4.10
C ASP A 213 14.94 -14.25 5.63
N ALA A 214 14.00 -14.89 6.33
CA ALA A 214 14.12 -15.09 7.77
C ALA A 214 15.31 -15.97 8.15
N HIS A 215 15.56 -17.05 7.40
CA HIS A 215 16.72 -17.92 7.60
C HIS A 215 18.04 -17.20 7.30
N CYS A 216 18.08 -16.37 6.25
CA CYS A 216 19.26 -15.55 5.95
C CYS A 216 19.59 -14.55 7.07
N LEU A 217 18.56 -13.91 7.63
CA LEU A 217 18.70 -12.99 8.75
C LEU A 217 19.07 -13.72 10.05
N MET A 218 18.54 -14.93 10.26
CA MET A 218 18.89 -15.76 11.42
C MET A 218 20.35 -16.17 11.34
N ALA A 219 20.81 -16.65 10.18
CA ALA A 219 22.21 -17.00 9.96
C ALA A 219 23.15 -15.82 10.28
N GLN A 220 22.87 -14.63 9.74
CA GLN A 220 23.64 -13.41 10.05
C GLN A 220 23.62 -13.05 11.53
N THR A 221 22.49 -13.24 12.19
CA THR A 221 22.33 -12.96 13.63
C THR A 221 23.21 -13.90 14.47
N LEU A 222 23.19 -15.20 14.15
CA LEU A 222 24.00 -16.22 14.82
C LEU A 222 25.50 -15.97 14.58
N GLU A 223 25.89 -15.68 13.34
CA GLU A 223 27.28 -15.39 12.95
C GLU A 223 27.83 -14.16 13.68
N ALA A 224 27.03 -13.10 13.80
CA ALA A 224 27.40 -11.89 14.55
C ALA A 224 27.66 -12.17 16.04
N GLN A 225 27.14 -13.27 16.57
CA GLN A 225 27.37 -13.74 17.93
C GLN A 225 28.44 -14.83 18.04
N GLY A 226 29.09 -15.20 16.92
CA GLY A 226 30.05 -16.30 16.86
C GLY A 226 29.41 -17.68 17.07
N GLN A 227 28.10 -17.80 16.84
CA GLN A 227 27.36 -19.07 16.92
C GLN A 227 27.37 -19.79 15.57
N GLU A 228 27.19 -21.10 15.60
CA GLU A 228 27.09 -21.90 14.38
C GLU A 228 25.78 -21.60 13.64
N ALA A 229 25.88 -21.28 12.35
CA ALA A 229 24.76 -20.85 11.50
C ALA A 229 24.53 -21.76 10.28
N THR A 230 25.21 -22.91 10.21
CA THR A 230 25.28 -23.76 9.01
C THR A 230 23.89 -24.18 8.51
N ALA A 231 22.99 -24.58 9.41
CA ALA A 231 21.63 -25.00 9.05
C ALA A 231 20.79 -23.85 8.46
N GLU A 232 20.78 -22.71 9.13
CA GLU A 232 20.08 -21.50 8.69
C GLU A 232 20.63 -20.99 7.35
N ARG A 233 21.94 -21.07 7.15
CA ARG A 233 22.60 -20.67 5.91
C ARG A 233 22.22 -21.58 4.74
N GLU A 234 22.09 -22.87 4.97
CA GLU A 234 21.66 -23.82 3.95
C GLU A 234 20.19 -23.60 3.56
N LEU A 235 19.33 -23.34 4.55
CA LEU A 235 17.93 -22.96 4.30
C LEU A 235 17.83 -21.64 3.53
N CYS A 236 18.62 -20.63 3.91
CA CYS A 236 18.77 -19.38 3.17
C CYS A 236 19.16 -19.65 1.70
N ARG A 237 20.18 -20.49 1.46
CA ARG A 237 20.67 -20.81 0.10
C ARG A 237 19.66 -21.54 -0.75
N ARG A 238 18.88 -22.45 -0.17
CA ARG A 238 17.98 -23.34 -0.88
C ARG A 238 16.87 -22.61 -1.66
N TYR A 239 16.46 -21.43 -1.21
CA TYR A 239 15.30 -20.72 -1.77
C TYR A 239 15.64 -19.42 -2.50
N ILE A 240 16.91 -19.00 -2.57
CA ILE A 240 17.40 -17.84 -3.36
C ILE A 240 17.57 -18.25 -4.84
N GLU A 241 16.50 -18.73 -5.47
CA GLU A 241 16.48 -19.00 -6.92
C GLU A 241 15.73 -17.91 -7.71
N LEU A 242 15.13 -16.92 -7.03
CA LEU A 242 14.36 -15.85 -7.66
C LEU A 242 15.17 -14.55 -7.82
N PRO A 243 15.03 -13.83 -8.96
CA PRO A 243 15.74 -12.55 -9.21
C PRO A 243 15.45 -11.40 -8.22
N GLU A 244 14.45 -11.56 -7.35
CA GLU A 244 14.01 -10.52 -6.40
C GLU A 244 14.77 -10.59 -5.06
N ASP A 245 15.64 -11.59 -4.87
CA ASP A 245 16.37 -11.89 -3.62
C ASP A 245 17.83 -11.39 -3.63
N ASP A 246 18.16 -10.41 -4.49
CA ASP A 246 19.51 -9.90 -4.71
C ASP A 246 20.27 -9.50 -3.43
N ILE A 247 19.53 -9.02 -2.41
CA ILE A 247 20.10 -8.63 -1.11
C ILE A 247 20.70 -9.86 -0.40
N TRP A 248 20.00 -10.99 -0.41
CA TRP A 248 20.43 -12.22 0.27
C TRP A 248 21.46 -12.99 -0.56
N ALA A 249 21.35 -12.92 -1.90
CA ALA A 249 22.37 -13.44 -2.79
C ALA A 249 23.74 -12.78 -2.53
N SER A 250 23.78 -11.46 -2.29
CA SER A 250 25.02 -10.76 -1.93
C SER A 250 25.61 -11.25 -0.60
N TYR A 251 24.78 -11.58 0.38
CA TYR A 251 25.23 -12.13 1.66
C TYR A 251 25.91 -13.50 1.46
N LEU A 252 25.27 -14.42 0.72
CA LEU A 252 25.80 -15.76 0.50
C LEU A 252 27.08 -15.81 -0.35
N ASN A 253 27.31 -14.80 -1.19
CA ASN A 253 28.48 -14.72 -2.06
C ASN A 253 29.75 -14.19 -1.37
N GLN A 254 29.73 -13.95 -0.06
CA GLN A 254 30.92 -13.50 0.67
C GLN A 254 32.02 -14.58 0.67
N PRO A 255 33.29 -14.23 0.38
CA PRO A 255 34.40 -15.20 0.26
C PRO A 255 34.65 -16.05 1.52
N SER A 256 34.35 -15.51 2.70
CA SER A 256 34.43 -16.22 3.98
C SER A 256 33.50 -17.44 4.01
N LEU A 257 32.28 -17.29 3.48
CA LEU A 257 31.25 -18.33 3.48
C LEU A 257 31.48 -19.40 2.39
N GLN A 258 32.17 -19.04 1.30
CA GLN A 258 32.49 -19.98 0.22
C GLN A 258 33.60 -20.98 0.61
N LYS A 259 34.54 -20.57 1.47
CA LYS A 259 35.62 -21.47 1.95
C LYS A 259 35.12 -22.57 2.88
N GLU A 260 34.12 -22.29 3.72
CA GLU A 260 33.51 -23.29 4.60
C GLU A 260 32.79 -24.40 3.80
N THR A 261 32.22 -24.08 2.63
CA THR A 261 31.56 -25.08 1.77
C THR A 261 32.53 -25.99 1.03
N THR A 262 33.71 -25.48 0.65
CA THR A 262 34.74 -26.30 -0.01
C THR A 262 35.40 -27.26 0.98
N ASP A 263 35.65 -26.83 2.23
CA ASP A 263 36.22 -27.71 3.25
C ASP A 263 35.22 -28.78 3.72
N ALA A 264 33.91 -28.49 3.72
CA ALA A 264 32.87 -29.46 4.08
C ALA A 264 32.58 -30.51 2.99
N THR A 265 32.98 -30.26 1.75
CA THR A 265 32.83 -31.22 0.62
C THR A 265 34.09 -32.05 0.35
N GLU A 266 35.21 -31.73 1.01
CA GLU A 266 36.51 -32.42 0.89
C GLU A 266 36.85 -33.33 2.07
N THR A 267 35.92 -33.59 3.00
CA THR A 267 36.09 -34.70 3.98
C THR A 267 35.74 -36.05 3.33
N PRO A 268 36.70 -36.99 3.21
CA PRO A 268 36.50 -38.29 2.54
C PRO A 268 35.61 -39.27 3.32
#